data_AF-A0A6B3C8X5-F1
#
_entry.id   AF-A0A6B3C8X5-F1
#
_cell.length_a   1.000
_cell.length_b   1.000
_cell.length_c   1.000
_cell.angle_alpha   90.00
_cell.angle_beta   90.00
_cell.angle_gamma   90.00
#
_symmetry.space_group_name_H-M   'P 1'
#
loop_
_entity.id
_entity.type
_entity.pdbx_description
1 polymer ?
#
loop_
_entity_poly.entity_id
_entity_poly.type
_entity_poly.pdbx_seq_one_letter_code
_entity_poly.pdbx_strand_id
1 'polypeptide(L)' 'MAEIQIPADIKPADGRFGAGPSKVRTEALDALAATGTSLLGTSHRQAPVKNLVG' A
#
# COMPACT_ATOMS: atom_id res chain seq x y z
N MET A 1 -35.13 -8.55 -7.53
CA MET A 1 -34.05 -9.57 -7.60
C MET A 1 -33.79 -10.04 -6.18
N ALA A 2 -33.64 -11.35 -5.95
CA ALA A 2 -33.27 -11.86 -4.63
C ALA A 2 -31.77 -11.61 -4.40
N GLU A 3 -31.41 -11.11 -3.21
CA GLU A 3 -30.03 -10.84 -2.83
C GLU A 3 -29.33 -12.14 -2.43
N ILE A 4 -28.17 -12.43 -3.02
CA ILE A 4 -27.32 -13.56 -2.63
C ILE A 4 -26.27 -13.06 -1.63
N GLN A 5 -26.29 -13.59 -0.40
CA GLN A 5 -25.33 -13.23 0.63
C GLN A 5 -24.27 -14.33 0.79
N ILE A 6 -22.99 -13.94 0.66
CA ILE A 6 -21.86 -14.83 0.94
C ILE A 6 -21.69 -14.97 2.47
N PRO A 7 -21.63 -16.19 3.02
CA PRO A 7 -21.35 -16.42 4.45
C PRO A 7 -20.07 -15.69 4.91
N ALA A 8 -20.11 -15.10 6.10
CA ALA A 8 -19.04 -14.20 6.55
C ALA A 8 -17.71 -14.93 6.82
N ASP A 9 -17.80 -16.18 7.25
CA ASP A 9 -16.68 -17.08 7.59
C ASP A 9 -15.85 -17.51 6.38
N ILE A 10 -16.41 -17.46 5.17
CA ILE A 10 -15.70 -17.77 3.92
C ILE A 10 -15.26 -16.54 3.14
N LYS A 11 -15.51 -15.33 3.65
CA LYS A 11 -15.03 -14.10 3.00
C LYS A 11 -13.51 -14.00 3.16
N PRO A 12 -12.80 -13.50 2.13
CA PRO A 12 -11.40 -13.14 2.30
C PRO A 12 -11.29 -12.00 3.31
N ALA A 13 -10.19 -11.97 4.07
CA ALA A 13 -9.91 -10.89 5.01
C ALA A 13 -9.79 -9.51 4.32
N ASP A 14 -9.51 -9.48 3.02
CA ASP A 14 -9.42 -8.26 2.21
C ASP A 14 -10.00 -8.52 0.82
N GLY A 15 -10.91 -7.64 0.37
CA GLY A 15 -11.61 -7.77 -0.91
C GLY A 15 -10.93 -7.13 -2.12
N ARG A 16 -9.71 -6.58 -1.98
CA ARG A 16 -9.05 -5.80 -3.04
C ARG A 16 -8.28 -6.68 -4.05
N PHE A 17 -9.01 -7.32 -4.97
CA PHE A 17 -8.47 -8.18 -6.05
C PHE A 17 -8.23 -7.48 -7.40
N GLY A 18 -8.22 -6.14 -7.45
CA GLY A 18 -8.07 -5.39 -8.70
C GLY A 18 -6.71 -5.62 -9.39
N ALA A 19 -6.67 -5.49 -10.72
CA ALA A 19 -5.45 -5.55 -11.54
C ALA A 19 -4.69 -4.21 -11.61
N GLY A 20 -5.08 -3.22 -10.80
CA GLY A 20 -4.50 -1.88 -10.79
C GLY A 20 -5.58 -0.79 -10.79
N PRO A 21 -5.75 -0.02 -9.70
CA PRO A 21 -5.12 -0.18 -8.38
C PRO A 21 -5.49 -1.51 -7.69
N SER A 22 -4.64 -1.97 -6.77
CA SER A 22 -4.75 -3.26 -6.08
C SER A 22 -4.41 -3.15 -4.58
N LYS A 23 -4.52 -4.25 -3.83
CA LYS A 23 -4.17 -4.28 -2.41
C LYS A 23 -2.70 -3.89 -2.17
N VAL A 24 -2.48 -2.85 -1.37
CA VAL A 24 -1.20 -2.58 -0.71
C VAL A 24 -1.27 -3.14 0.71
N ARG A 25 -0.23 -3.88 1.12
CA ARG A 25 -0.13 -4.45 2.47
C ARG A 25 0.14 -3.33 3.49
N THR A 26 -0.41 -3.42 4.70
CA THR A 26 -0.31 -2.37 5.72
C THR A 26 1.15 -2.12 6.11
N GLU A 27 1.95 -3.17 6.26
CA GLU A 27 3.37 -3.05 6.63
C GLU A 27 4.21 -2.29 5.58
N ALA A 28 3.78 -2.28 4.31
CA ALA A 28 4.45 -1.48 3.29
C ALA A 28 4.14 0.02 3.45
N LEU A 29 2.92 0.34 3.89
CA LEU A 29 2.54 1.71 4.24
C LEU A 29 3.26 2.17 5.52
N ASP A 30 3.36 1.30 6.52
CA ASP A 30 4.09 1.59 7.76
C ASP A 30 5.58 1.84 7.50
N ALA A 31 6.21 0.99 6.69
CA ALA A 31 7.60 1.18 6.27
C ALA A 31 7.80 2.51 5.52
N LEU A 32 6.87 2.89 4.65
CA LEU A 32 6.91 4.18 3.96
C LEU A 32 6.80 5.34 4.97
N ALA A 33 5.85 5.28 5.89
CA ALA A 33 5.66 6.31 6.92
C ALA A 33 6.89 6.46 7.82
N ALA A 34 7.58 5.35 8.14
CA ALA A 34 8.81 5.37 8.93
C ALA A 34 9.96 6.15 8.25
N THR A 35 9.93 6.32 6.92
CA THR A 35 10.91 7.15 6.17
C THR A 35 10.54 8.62 6.06
N GLY A 36 9.43 9.05 6.67
CA GLY A 36 8.80 10.34 6.40
C GLY A 36 9.66 11.58 6.64
N THR A 37 10.61 11.52 7.58
CA THR A 37 11.51 12.65 7.88
C THR A 37 12.79 12.66 7.06
N SER A 38 13.16 11.54 6.43
CA SER A 38 14.42 11.38 5.70
C SER A 38 14.26 11.38 4.18
N LEU A 39 13.10 10.95 3.67
CA LEU A 39 12.85 10.83 2.23
C LEU A 39 11.69 11.72 1.77
N LEU A 40 10.54 11.66 2.45
CA LEU A 40 9.34 12.36 1.99
C LEU A 40 9.53 13.89 2.08
N GLY A 41 9.14 14.60 1.03
CA GLY A 41 9.27 16.07 0.94
C GLY A 41 10.70 16.59 0.72
N THR A 42 11.69 15.71 0.57
CA THR A 42 13.07 16.10 0.25
C THR A 42 13.31 16.14 -1.28
N SER A 43 14.40 16.78 -1.71
CA SER A 43 14.75 16.83 -3.13
C SER A 43 15.23 15.47 -3.65
N HIS A 44 14.63 15.02 -4.77
CA HIS A 44 14.99 13.79 -5.48
C HIS A 44 16.44 13.76 -5.98
N ARG A 45 17.13 14.91 -6.02
CA ARG A 45 18.54 15.00 -6.47
C ARG A 45 19.54 14.87 -5.32
N GLN A 46 19.07 14.89 -4.07
CA GLN A 46 19.93 14.82 -2.89
C GLN A 46 20.25 13.37 -2.52
N ALA A 47 21.36 13.19 -1.80
CA ALA A 47 21.92 11.87 -1.50
C ALA A 47 20.90 10.85 -0.94
N PRO A 48 20.01 11.18 0.02
CA PRO A 48 19.09 10.18 0.58
C PRO A 48 18.17 9.54 -0.45
N VAL A 49 17.59 10.33 -1.35
CA VAL A 49 16.69 9.83 -2.40
C VAL A 49 17.49 9.27 -3.57
N LYS A 50 18.51 9.99 -4.05
CA LYS A 50 19.34 9.56 -5.19
C LYS A 50 19.99 8.19 -4.93
N ASN A 51 20.50 7.95 -3.73
CA ASN A 51 21.14 6.66 -3.40
C ASN A 51 20.14 5.51 -3.26
N LEU A 52 18.84 5.80 -3.07
CA LEU A 52 17.80 4.79 -2.93
C LEU A 52 17.21 4.37 -4.28
N VAL A 53 17.05 5.30 -5.22
CA VAL A 53 16.31 5.06 -6.48
C VAL A 53 17.13 5.26 -7.76
N GLY A 54 18.28 5.94 -7.67
CA GLY A 54 19.09 6.38 -8.81
C GLY A 54 20.23 5.44 -9.17
#